data_AF-A0A502HMG9-F1
#
_entry.id   AF-A0A502HMG9-F1
#
_cell.length_a   1.000
_cell.length_b   1.000
_cell.length_c   1.000
_cell.angle_alpha   90.00
_cell.angle_beta   90.00
_cell.angle_gamma   90.00
#
_symmetry.space_group_name_H-M   'P 1'
#
loop_
_entity.id
_entity.type
_entity.pdbx_description
1 polymer ?
#
loop_
_entity_poly.entity_id
_entity_poly.type
_entity_poly.pdbx_seq_one_letter_code
_entity_poly.pdbx_strand_id
1 'polypeptide(L)'
;MRKIRYRPHPLLAYPTQPVFLALLVSIPFLIMGALWRDGLLSTTTVAAAFDGTALLCLVMPVTSAWRAAAMEREYRGYLQVIADELSAPNLDDKRRQQLLVERSKLDDQFHFVHDRQGTLQKVKVIGVGMRLASRYLRKINKYINSFRLF
;
A
#
# COMPACT_ATOMS: atom_id res chain seq x y z
N MET A 1 24.30 -18.77 15.55
CA MET A 1 23.28 -18.45 14.52
C MET A 1 23.63 -17.12 13.86
N ARG A 2 24.04 -17.11 12.58
CA ARG A 2 24.34 -15.86 11.85
C ARG A 2 23.04 -15.06 11.66
N LYS A 3 22.98 -13.81 12.14
CA LYS A 3 21.88 -12.89 11.87
C LYS A 3 21.73 -12.71 10.36
N ILE A 4 20.57 -13.07 9.84
CA ILE A 4 20.17 -13.01 8.44
C ILE A 4 20.20 -11.54 8.00
N ARG A 5 21.16 -11.16 7.14
CA ARG A 5 21.45 -9.77 6.70
C ARG A 5 20.64 -9.31 5.49
N TYR A 6 19.70 -10.12 5.00
CA TYR A 6 18.98 -9.91 3.73
C TYR A 6 17.59 -9.28 3.91
N ARG A 7 17.26 -8.78 5.11
CA ARG A 7 15.98 -8.11 5.37
C ARG A 7 16.17 -6.74 6.01
N PRO A 8 15.32 -5.75 5.66
CA PRO A 8 15.12 -4.62 6.54
C PRO A 8 14.69 -5.12 7.92
N HIS A 9 15.08 -4.41 8.98
CA HIS A 9 14.66 -4.74 10.34
C HIS A 9 13.13 -4.90 10.36
N PRO A 10 12.53 -5.86 11.09
CA PRO A 10 11.08 -6.12 11.03
C PRO A 10 10.21 -4.88 11.27
N LEU A 11 10.68 -3.96 12.10
CA LEU A 11 10.03 -2.68 12.40
C LEU A 11 10.18 -1.62 11.29
N LEU A 12 11.12 -1.82 10.37
CA LEU A 12 11.44 -0.93 9.25
C LEU A 12 11.10 -1.59 7.89
N ALA A 13 10.53 -2.80 7.90
CA ALA A 13 10.20 -3.52 6.69
C ALA A 13 9.04 -2.83 5.97
N TYR A 14 9.22 -2.56 4.67
CA TYR A 14 8.16 -2.05 3.83
C TYR A 14 7.02 -3.08 3.75
N PRO A 15 5.74 -2.63 3.74
CA PRO A 15 4.63 -3.54 3.54
C PRO A 15 4.71 -4.17 2.15
N THR A 16 4.35 -5.46 2.06
CA THR A 16 4.18 -6.13 0.76
C THR A 16 3.06 -5.46 -0.03
N GLN A 17 3.08 -5.54 -1.36
CA GLN A 17 2.04 -4.96 -2.22
C GLN A 17 0.60 -5.26 -1.75
N PRO A 18 0.19 -6.52 -1.43
CA PRO A 18 -1.16 -6.79 -0.97
C PRO A 18 -1.48 -6.13 0.37
N VAL A 19 -0.54 -6.11 1.32
CA VAL A 19 -0.72 -5.45 2.61
C VAL A 19 -0.85 -3.94 2.44
N PHE A 20 -0.01 -3.34 1.58
CA PHE A 20 -0.09 -1.93 1.24
C PHE A 20 -1.46 -1.56 0.66
N LEU A 21 -1.95 -2.33 -0.32
CA LEU A 21 -3.26 -2.07 -0.94
C LEU A 21 -4.42 -2.27 0.05
N ALA A 22 -4.35 -3.30 0.91
CA ALA A 22 -5.34 -3.52 1.96
C ALA A 22 -5.37 -2.36 2.96
N LEU A 23 -4.20 -1.88 3.39
CA LEU A 23 -4.09 -0.71 4.26
C LEU A 23 -4.72 0.51 3.58
N LEU A 24 -4.41 0.76 2.31
CA LEU A 24 -4.96 1.89 1.56
C LEU A 24 -6.49 1.85 1.48
N VAL A 25 -7.07 0.67 1.25
CA VAL A 25 -8.53 0.48 1.22
C VAL A 25 -9.15 0.64 2.61
N SER A 26 -8.41 0.31 3.69
CA SER A 26 -8.90 0.38 5.07
C SER A 26 -8.99 1.80 5.64
N ILE A 27 -8.17 2.75 5.14
CA ILE A 27 -8.12 4.15 5.61
C ILE A 27 -9.50 4.80 5.78
N PRO A 28 -10.41 4.80 4.79
CA PRO A 28 -11.70 5.45 4.95
C PRO A 28 -12.52 4.80 6.07
N PHE A 29 -12.43 3.49 6.26
CA PHE A 29 -13.15 2.78 7.33
C PHE A 29 -12.60 3.10 8.72
N LEU A 30 -11.28 3.27 8.85
CA LEU A 30 -10.66 3.72 10.10
C LEU A 30 -11.13 5.14 10.47
N ILE A 31 -11.19 6.04 9.48
CA ILE A 31 -11.72 7.40 9.66
C ILE A 31 -13.19 7.34 10.08
N MET A 32 -14.01 6.52 9.42
CA MET A 32 -15.41 6.33 9.78
C MET A 32 -15.57 5.77 11.21
N GLY A 33 -14.77 4.79 11.61
CA GLY A 33 -14.79 4.25 12.96
C GLY A 33 -14.48 5.29 14.02
N ALA A 34 -13.51 6.18 13.76
CA ALA A 34 -13.20 7.31 14.63
C ALA A 34 -14.38 8.31 14.71
N LEU A 35 -14.93 8.69 13.55
CA LEU A 35 -16.08 9.61 13.49
C LEU A 35 -17.33 9.05 14.17
N TRP A 36 -17.55 7.73 14.08
CA TRP A 36 -18.63 7.04 14.78
C TRP A 36 -18.46 7.14 16.29
N ARG A 37 -17.25 6.87 16.79
CA ARG A 37 -16.95 6.97 18.22
C ARG A 37 -17.25 8.36 18.78
N ASP A 38 -16.99 9.39 17.99
CA ASP A 38 -17.17 10.79 18.38
C ASP A 38 -18.59 11.31 18.09
N GLY A 39 -19.51 10.47 17.57
CA GLY A 39 -20.89 10.86 17.26
C GLY A 39 -21.04 11.78 16.04
N LEU A 40 -19.99 11.93 15.23
CA LEU A 40 -19.93 12.83 14.06
C LEU A 40 -20.15 12.09 12.73
N LEU A 41 -20.56 10.83 12.78
CA LEU A 41 -20.80 10.05 11.57
C LEU A 41 -22.06 10.57 10.85
N SER A 42 -21.85 11.08 9.66
CA SER A 42 -22.92 11.50 8.75
C SER A 42 -22.53 11.15 7.32
N THR A 43 -23.51 11.17 6.42
CA THR A 43 -23.29 10.91 4.98
C THR A 43 -22.25 11.85 4.36
N THR A 44 -22.15 13.09 4.85
CA THR A 44 -21.16 14.07 4.40
C THR A 44 -19.77 13.75 4.91
N THR A 45 -19.61 13.35 6.19
CA THR A 45 -18.30 12.98 6.75
C THR A 45 -17.78 11.66 6.19
N VAL A 46 -18.66 10.70 5.90
CA VAL A 46 -18.31 9.47 5.17
C VAL A 46 -17.83 9.78 3.75
N ALA A 47 -18.55 10.63 2.99
CA ALA A 47 -18.13 11.03 1.66
C ALA A 47 -16.77 11.76 1.68
N ALA A 48 -16.53 12.61 2.68
CA ALA A 48 -15.24 13.27 2.88
C ALA A 48 -14.10 12.28 3.16
N ALA A 49 -14.33 11.22 3.94
CA ALA A 49 -13.33 10.17 4.18
C ALA A 49 -12.93 9.44 2.88
N PHE A 50 -13.91 9.14 2.03
CA PHE A 50 -13.66 8.58 0.70
C PHE A 50 -12.92 9.55 -0.22
N ASP A 51 -13.27 10.84 -0.23
CA ASP A 51 -12.57 11.87 -1.02
C ASP A 51 -11.12 12.06 -0.55
N GLY A 52 -10.88 12.09 0.75
CA GLY A 52 -9.54 12.19 1.32
C GLY A 52 -8.67 11.00 0.92
N THR A 53 -9.22 9.79 0.94
CA THR A 53 -8.53 8.57 0.48
C THR A 53 -8.29 8.59 -1.03
N ALA A 54 -9.25 9.08 -1.83
CA ALA A 54 -9.08 9.23 -3.27
C ALA A 54 -7.98 10.26 -3.61
N LEU A 55 -7.91 11.36 -2.86
CA LEU A 55 -6.83 12.35 -3.00
C LEU A 55 -5.48 11.76 -2.64
N LEU A 56 -5.40 10.96 -1.57
CA LEU A 56 -4.18 10.23 -1.20
C LEU A 56 -3.70 9.34 -2.35
N CYS A 57 -4.61 8.59 -2.97
CA CYS A 57 -4.29 7.76 -4.14
C CYS A 57 -3.77 8.59 -5.33
N LEU A 58 -4.28 9.81 -5.51
CA LEU A 58 -3.86 10.71 -6.59
C LEU A 58 -2.43 11.26 -6.38
N VAL A 59 -2.05 11.53 -5.13
CA VAL A 59 -0.71 12.07 -4.82
C VAL A 59 0.37 10.99 -4.67
N MET A 60 -0.02 9.70 -4.55
CA MET A 60 0.90 8.57 -4.43
C MET A 60 2.03 8.50 -5.49
N PRO A 61 1.80 8.79 -6.78
CA PRO A 61 2.88 8.79 -7.78
C PRO A 61 4.01 9.78 -7.44
N VAL A 62 3.65 10.94 -6.86
CA VAL A 62 4.61 12.00 -6.50
C VAL A 62 5.37 11.61 -5.24
N THR A 63 4.65 11.22 -4.19
CA THR A 63 5.27 10.87 -2.89
C THR A 63 6.16 9.63 -3.00
N SER A 64 5.75 8.65 -3.81
CA SER A 64 6.59 7.46 -4.11
C SER A 64 7.78 7.77 -5.01
N ALA A 65 7.75 8.82 -5.83
CA ALA A 65 8.90 9.23 -6.65
C ALA A 65 10.05 9.78 -5.78
N TRP A 66 9.71 10.58 -4.76
CA TRP A 66 10.72 11.17 -3.87
C TRP A 66 11.56 10.13 -3.12
N ARG A 67 10.95 8.98 -2.77
CA ARG A 67 11.66 7.89 -2.09
C ARG A 67 12.23 6.83 -3.03
N ALA A 68 11.91 6.88 -4.33
CA ALA A 68 12.26 5.83 -5.28
C ALA A 68 13.77 5.58 -5.33
N ALA A 69 14.59 6.62 -5.43
CA ALA A 69 16.05 6.49 -5.50
C ALA A 69 16.68 5.91 -4.22
N ALA A 70 16.10 6.21 -3.05
CA ALA A 70 16.56 5.62 -1.78
C ALA A 70 16.18 4.14 -1.71
N MET A 71 14.92 3.82 -2.02
CA MET A 71 14.41 2.44 -2.03
C MET A 71 15.14 1.57 -3.07
N GLU A 72 15.48 2.12 -4.24
CA GLU A 72 16.21 1.40 -5.28
C GLU A 72 17.64 1.03 -4.84
N ARG A 73 18.33 1.93 -4.13
CA ARG A 73 19.65 1.65 -3.56
C ARG A 73 19.59 0.54 -2.51
N GLU A 74 18.62 0.61 -1.60
CA GLU A 74 18.39 -0.44 -0.58
C GLU A 74 18.08 -1.79 -1.24
N TYR A 75 17.13 -1.80 -2.19
CA TYR A 75 16.72 -2.98 -2.92
C TYR A 75 17.89 -3.66 -3.66
N ARG A 76 18.69 -2.88 -4.40
CA ARG A 76 19.90 -3.39 -5.09
C ARG A 76 20.91 -3.98 -4.12
N GLY A 77 21.11 -3.34 -2.97
CA GLY A 77 21.99 -3.85 -1.92
C GLY A 77 21.55 -5.24 -1.43
N TYR A 78 20.26 -5.41 -1.13
CA TYR A 78 19.73 -6.71 -0.72
C TYR A 78 19.81 -7.77 -1.83
N LEU A 79 19.51 -7.40 -3.08
CA LEU A 79 19.62 -8.30 -4.23
C LEU A 79 21.05 -8.80 -4.47
N GLN A 80 22.05 -7.91 -4.37
CA GLN A 80 23.45 -8.29 -4.52
C GLN A 80 23.87 -9.33 -3.49
N VAL A 81 23.52 -9.11 -2.22
CA VAL A 81 23.85 -10.06 -1.15
C VAL A 81 23.19 -11.44 -1.40
N ILE A 82 21.95 -11.48 -1.91
CA ILE A 82 21.29 -12.75 -2.30
C ILE A 82 21.98 -13.39 -3.50
N ALA A 83 22.40 -12.60 -4.50
CA ALA A 83 23.08 -13.10 -5.70
C ALA A 83 24.47 -13.69 -5.39
N ASP A 84 25.25 -13.03 -4.53
CA ASP A 84 26.53 -13.52 -4.03
C ASP A 84 26.33 -14.86 -3.28
N GLU A 85 25.27 -14.90 -2.46
CA GLU A 85 24.59 -16.07 -1.89
C GLU A 85 24.51 -17.29 -2.80
N LEU A 86 23.76 -17.06 -3.87
CA LEU A 86 23.37 -18.05 -4.86
C LEU A 86 24.56 -18.53 -5.69
N SER A 87 25.61 -17.72 -5.80
CA SER A 87 26.83 -18.01 -6.55
C SER A 87 27.86 -18.83 -5.76
N ALA A 88 27.61 -19.10 -4.47
CA ALA A 88 28.52 -19.88 -3.64
C ALA A 88 28.63 -21.34 -4.14
N PRO A 89 29.85 -21.89 -4.33
CA PRO A 89 30.06 -23.19 -4.97
C PRO A 89 29.53 -24.40 -4.16
N ASN A 90 29.32 -24.23 -2.86
CA ASN A 90 28.86 -25.30 -1.95
C ASN A 90 27.46 -25.00 -1.36
N LEU A 91 26.57 -24.39 -2.16
CA LEU A 91 25.24 -24.03 -1.69
C LEU A 91 24.30 -25.26 -1.66
N ASP A 92 23.84 -25.62 -0.46
CA ASP A 92 22.81 -26.62 -0.25
C ASP A 92 21.48 -26.24 -0.93
N ASP A 93 20.76 -27.22 -1.47
CA ASP A 93 19.51 -27.01 -2.21
C ASP A 93 18.41 -26.40 -1.33
N LYS A 94 18.35 -26.79 -0.06
CA LYS A 94 17.42 -26.18 0.91
C LYS A 94 17.74 -24.70 1.10
N ARG A 95 19.03 -24.34 1.18
CA ARG A 95 19.46 -22.95 1.32
C ARG A 95 19.18 -22.15 0.04
N ARG A 96 19.39 -22.75 -1.14
CA ARG A 96 19.03 -22.16 -2.42
C ARG A 96 17.53 -21.84 -2.49
N GLN A 97 16.66 -22.79 -2.13
CA GLN A 97 15.21 -22.55 -2.10
C GLN A 97 14.84 -21.43 -1.14
N GLN A 98 15.44 -21.39 0.06
CA GLN A 98 15.21 -20.29 1.01
C GLN A 98 15.59 -18.92 0.41
N LEU A 99 16.74 -18.81 -0.25
CA LEU A 99 17.19 -17.56 -0.87
C LEU A 99 16.26 -17.10 -2.00
N LEU A 100 15.70 -18.03 -2.77
CA LEU A 100 14.70 -17.72 -3.80
C LEU A 100 13.39 -17.19 -3.18
N VAL A 101 12.93 -17.80 -2.09
CA VAL A 101 11.76 -17.31 -1.33
C VAL A 101 12.02 -15.92 -0.75
N GLU A 102 13.22 -15.68 -0.20
CA GLU A 102 13.60 -14.37 0.33
C GLU A 102 13.65 -13.31 -0.77
N ARG A 103 14.17 -13.65 -1.97
CA ARG A 103 14.16 -12.76 -3.13
C ARG A 103 12.74 -12.39 -3.54
N SER A 104 11.86 -13.37 -3.69
CA SER A 104 10.45 -13.10 -4.06
C SER A 104 9.75 -12.20 -3.04
N LYS A 105 9.98 -12.41 -1.73
CA LYS A 105 9.44 -11.53 -0.68
C LYS A 105 9.99 -10.11 -0.77
N LEU A 106 11.28 -9.97 -1.10
CA LEU A 106 11.90 -8.67 -1.28
C LEU A 106 11.28 -7.92 -2.47
N ASP A 107 11.06 -8.61 -3.59
CA ASP A 107 10.40 -8.05 -4.78
C ASP A 107 9.00 -7.51 -4.43
N ASP A 108 8.23 -8.26 -3.62
CA ASP A 108 6.91 -7.85 -3.12
C ASP A 108 6.96 -6.63 -2.18
N GLN A 109 7.98 -6.53 -1.33
CA GLN A 109 8.17 -5.40 -0.41
C GLN A 109 8.59 -4.13 -1.15
N PHE A 110 9.45 -4.28 -2.16
CA PHE A 110 9.94 -3.20 -3.00
C PHE A 110 9.12 -3.05 -4.28
N HIS A 111 7.83 -3.37 -4.25
CA HIS A 111 6.91 -3.30 -5.39
C HIS A 111 6.84 -1.91 -6.04
N PHE A 112 7.11 -0.81 -5.32
CA PHE A 112 7.23 0.54 -5.91
C PHE A 112 8.49 0.77 -6.75
N VAL A 113 9.50 -0.09 -6.60
CA VAL A 113 10.75 -0.11 -7.37
C VAL A 113 10.65 -1.17 -8.47
N HIS A 114 10.24 -2.39 -8.12
CA HIS A 114 10.18 -3.53 -9.04
C HIS A 114 8.99 -3.47 -10.01
N ASP A 115 7.77 -3.20 -9.52
CA ASP A 115 6.53 -3.12 -10.31
C ASP A 115 5.81 -1.78 -10.04
N ARG A 116 6.50 -0.68 -10.36
CA ARG A 116 5.98 0.67 -10.11
C ARG A 116 4.67 0.91 -10.86
N GLN A 117 4.62 0.54 -12.14
CA GLN A 117 3.45 0.79 -12.98
C GLN A 117 2.25 -0.05 -12.55
N GLY A 118 2.42 -1.35 -12.31
CA GLY A 118 1.33 -2.21 -11.86
C GLY A 118 0.79 -1.80 -10.49
N THR A 119 1.67 -1.41 -9.57
CA THR A 119 1.26 -0.85 -8.28
C THR A 119 0.45 0.43 -8.44
N LEU A 120 0.96 1.41 -9.19
CA LEU A 120 0.28 2.69 -9.36
C LEU A 120 -1.05 2.56 -10.12
N GLN A 121 -1.16 1.59 -11.04
CA GLN A 121 -2.42 1.27 -11.69
C GLN A 121 -3.47 0.77 -10.69
N LYS A 122 -3.09 -0.16 -9.80
CA LYS A 122 -3.99 -0.65 -8.73
C LYS A 122 -4.41 0.49 -7.79
N VAL A 123 -3.47 1.35 -7.38
CA VAL A 123 -3.75 2.55 -6.56
C VAL A 123 -4.72 3.49 -7.26
N LYS A 124 -4.54 3.72 -8.57
CA LYS A 124 -5.45 4.55 -9.37
C LYS A 124 -6.86 3.97 -9.42
N VAL A 125 -6.99 2.65 -9.63
CA VAL A 125 -8.29 1.96 -9.64
C VAL A 125 -9.00 2.13 -8.29
N ILE A 126 -8.27 1.93 -7.18
CA ILE A 126 -8.80 2.16 -5.82
C ILE A 126 -9.27 3.62 -5.68
N GLY A 127 -8.43 4.59 -6.04
CA GLY A 127 -8.77 6.02 -5.94
C GLY A 127 -10.01 6.41 -6.76
N VAL A 128 -10.16 5.85 -7.97
CA VAL A 128 -11.37 6.04 -8.80
C VAL A 128 -12.60 5.44 -8.10
N GLY A 129 -12.48 4.21 -7.57
CA GLY A 129 -13.55 3.55 -6.82
C GLY A 129 -14.01 4.38 -5.62
N MET A 130 -13.06 4.89 -4.82
CA MET A 130 -13.37 5.75 -3.66
C MET A 130 -14.07 7.05 -4.08
N ARG A 131 -13.63 7.68 -5.18
CA ARG A 131 -14.28 8.88 -5.71
C ARG A 131 -15.70 8.62 -6.19
N LEU A 132 -15.96 7.47 -6.81
CA LEU A 132 -17.30 7.07 -7.21
C LEU A 132 -18.21 6.82 -6.00
N ALA A 133 -17.69 6.15 -4.97
CA ALA A 133 -18.41 5.93 -3.71
C ALA A 133 -18.80 7.26 -3.03
N SER A 134 -17.86 8.21 -2.93
CA SER A 134 -18.13 9.56 -2.41
C SER A 134 -19.25 10.27 -3.19
N ARG A 135 -19.19 10.27 -4.53
CA ARG A 135 -20.21 10.88 -5.38
C ARG A 135 -21.59 10.26 -5.16
N TYR A 136 -21.64 8.93 -5.05
CA TYR A 136 -22.87 8.20 -4.79
C TYR A 136 -23.48 8.58 -3.43
N LEU A 137 -22.66 8.63 -2.37
CA LEU A 137 -23.10 9.04 -1.03
C LEU A 137 -23.62 10.48 -1.00
N ARG A 138 -22.95 11.42 -1.67
CA ARG A 138 -23.41 12.81 -1.80
C ARG A 138 -24.75 12.89 -2.55
N LYS A 139 -24.92 12.08 -3.60
CA LYS A 139 -26.17 12.00 -4.35
C LYS A 139 -27.30 11.51 -3.45
N ILE A 140 -27.11 10.41 -2.72
CA ILE A 140 -28.09 9.89 -1.74
C ILE A 140 -28.44 10.95 -0.70
N ASN A 141 -27.44 11.61 -0.12
CA ASN A 141 -27.67 12.63 0.90
C ASN A 141 -28.55 13.78 0.39
N LYS A 142 -28.40 14.16 -0.89
CA LYS A 142 -29.27 15.17 -1.52
C LYS A 142 -30.73 14.68 -1.58
N TYR A 143 -30.96 13.44 -2.01
CA TYR A 143 -32.32 12.89 -2.06
C TYR A 143 -32.95 12.76 -0.66
N ILE A 144 -32.22 12.22 0.31
CA ILE A 144 -32.76 12.00 1.68
C ILE A 144 -33.09 13.33 2.37
N ASN A 145 -32.24 14.36 2.23
CA ASN A 145 -32.55 15.67 2.82
C ASN A 145 -33.65 16.42 2.07
N SER A 146 -33.82 16.21 0.77
CA SER A 146 -34.95 16.78 0.02
C SER A 146 -36.32 16.22 0.46
N PHE A 147 -36.37 15.02 1.04
CA PHE A 147 -37.60 14.42 1.57
C PHE A 147 -37.94 14.83 3.02
N ARG A 148 -37.06 15.56 3.72
CA ARG A 148 -37.33 16.10 5.08
C ARG A 148 -37.92 17.51 5.09
N LEU A 149 -38.17 18.09 3.91
CA LEU A 149 -38.70 19.44 3.73
C LEU A 149 -40.19 19.47 3.33
N PHE A 150 -40.89 18.33 3.45
CA PHE A 150 -42.34 18.22 3.26
C PHE A 150 -42.99 17.60 4.50
#